data_AF-A0A945E879-F1
#
_entry.id   AF-A0A945E879-F1
#
_cell.length_a   1.000
_cell.length_b   1.000
_cell.length_c   1.000
_cell.angle_alpha   90.00
_cell.angle_beta   90.00
_cell.angle_gamma   90.00
#
_symmetry.space_group_name_H-M   'P 1'
#
loop_
_entity.id
_entity.type
_entity.pdbx_description
1 polymer ?
#
loop_
_entity_poly.entity_id
_entity_poly.type
_entity_poly.pdbx_seq_one_letter_code
_entity_poly.pdbx_strand_id
1 'polypeptide(L)' 'IYVLIKHLHDIEGWGYRKISKWLNQSGIKTLRGKNWFSSSVISVLKRKHERDLMNEQIRNQYFPSEISKFKVNYYIFG' A
#
# COMPACT_ATOMS: atom_id res chain seq x y z
N ILE A 1 -7.83 -5.04 -4.90
CA ILE A 1 -8.38 -3.86 -5.63
C ILE A 1 -7.32 -3.02 -6.35
N TYR A 2 -6.22 -2.61 -5.70
CA TYR A 2 -5.16 -1.83 -6.35
C TYR A 2 -4.62 -2.51 -7.62
N VAL A 3 -4.28 -3.80 -7.54
CA VAL A 3 -3.74 -4.57 -8.69
C VAL A 3 -4.67 -4.52 -9.90
N LEU A 4 -5.97 -4.73 -9.68
CA LEU A 4 -6.98 -4.64 -10.73
C LEU A 4 -7.04 -3.25 -11.36
N ILE A 5 -7.13 -2.21 -10.52
CA ILE A 5 -7.17 -0.82 -10.98
C ILE A 5 -5.90 -0.45 -11.75
N LYS A 6 -4.74 -0.88 -11.28
CA LYS A 6 -3.45 -0.68 -11.94
C LYS A 6 -3.40 -1.37 -13.29
N HIS A 7 -3.84 -2.63 -13.37
CA HIS A 7 -3.88 -3.37 -14.61
C HIS A 7 -4.79 -2.69 -15.65
N LEU A 8 -6.01 -2.31 -15.25
CA LEU A 8 -6.94 -1.60 -16.14
C LEU A 8 -6.40 -0.24 -16.60
N HIS A 9 -5.59 0.43 -15.78
CA HIS A 9 -5.00 1.72 -16.14
C HIS A 9 -3.75 1.57 -17.01
N ASP A 10 -2.77 0.78 -16.56
CA ASP A 10 -1.43 0.72 -17.15
C ASP A 10 -1.36 -0.23 -18.34
N ILE A 11 -2.11 -1.35 -18.31
CA ILE A 11 -2.09 -2.38 -19.37
C ILE A 11 -3.20 -2.13 -20.37
N GLU A 12 -4.43 -1.93 -19.89
CA GLU A 12 -5.61 -1.74 -20.77
C GLU A 12 -5.77 -0.28 -21.23
N GLY A 13 -5.02 0.66 -20.66
CA GLY A 13 -5.06 2.08 -21.05
C GLY A 13 -6.36 2.81 -20.69
N TRP A 14 -7.12 2.32 -19.70
CA TRP A 14 -8.41 2.94 -19.37
C TRP A 14 -8.22 4.21 -18.53
N GLY A 15 -8.90 5.28 -18.95
CA GLY A 15 -9.02 6.48 -18.12
C GLY A 15 -9.82 6.24 -16.83
N TYR A 16 -9.55 7.05 -15.80
CA TYR A 16 -10.14 6.91 -14.45
C TYR A 16 -11.68 6.90 -14.43
N ARG A 17 -12.32 7.68 -15.33
CA ARG A 17 -13.78 7.70 -15.47
C ARG A 17 -14.33 6.36 -15.98
N LYS A 18 -13.64 5.74 -16.93
CA LYS A 18 -14.01 4.44 -17.49
C LYS A 18 -13.88 3.35 -16.43
N ILE A 19 -12.76 3.34 -15.70
CA ILE A 19 -12.51 2.39 -14.60
C ILE A 19 -13.58 2.51 -13.51
N SER A 20 -13.87 3.72 -13.03
CA SER A 20 -14.87 3.91 -11.97
C SER A 20 -16.28 3.47 -12.41
N LYS A 21 -16.67 3.78 -13.65
CA LYS A 21 -17.95 3.33 -14.21
C LYS A 21 -18.01 1.81 -14.29
N TRP A 22 -16.98 1.17 -14.82
CA TRP A 22 -16.91 -0.28 -14.96
C TRP A 22 -16.97 -0.97 -13.60
N LEU A 23 -16.20 -0.53 -12.60
CA LEU A 23 -16.24 -1.10 -11.25
C LEU A 23 -17.64 -1.06 -10.64
N ASN A 24 -18.36 0.06 -10.80
CA ASN A 24 -19.73 0.20 -10.32
C ASN A 24 -20.71 -0.71 -11.07
N GLN A 25 -20.56 -0.83 -12.39
CA GLN A 25 -21.40 -1.70 -13.23
C GLN A 25 -21.14 -3.18 -12.95
N SER A 26 -19.91 -3.56 -12.66
CA SER A 26 -19.51 -4.91 -12.25
C SER A 26 -19.87 -5.24 -10.80
N GLY A 27 -20.57 -4.35 -10.09
CA GLY A 27 -21.00 -4.57 -8.70
C GLY A 27 -19.88 -4.47 -7.66
N ILE A 28 -18.66 -4.10 -8.06
CA ILE A 28 -17.52 -4.01 -7.16
C ILE A 28 -17.64 -2.73 -6.34
N LYS A 29 -17.86 -2.86 -5.03
CA LYS A 29 -17.85 -1.73 -4.10
C LYS A 29 -16.46 -1.42 -3.59
N THR A 30 -16.27 -0.20 -3.11
CA THR A 30 -15.07 0.16 -2.33
C THR A 30 -15.02 -0.65 -1.03
N LEU A 31 -13.87 -0.65 -0.35
CA LEU A 31 -13.70 -1.31 0.95
C LEU A 31 -14.75 -0.89 2.00
N ARG A 32 -15.30 0.33 1.88
CA ARG A 32 -16.34 0.87 2.78
C ARG A 32 -17.76 0.71 2.22
N GLY A 33 -17.95 -0.13 1.20
CA GLY A 33 -19.26 -0.37 0.58
C GLY A 33 -19.77 0.76 -0.34
N LYS A 34 -19.00 1.84 -0.54
CA LYS A 34 -19.40 2.97 -1.40
C LYS A 34 -19.14 2.71 -2.88
N ASN A 35 -19.84 3.45 -3.75
CA ASN A 35 -19.57 3.51 -5.19
C ASN A 35 -18.20 4.15 -5.49
N TRP A 36 -17.66 3.83 -6.65
CA TRP A 36 -16.43 4.38 -7.18
C TRP A 36 -16.66 5.70 -7.91
N PHE A 37 -15.78 6.67 -7.66
CA PHE A 37 -15.65 7.89 -8.43
C PHE A 37 -14.27 7.92 -9.11
N SER A 38 -14.09 8.72 -10.16
CA SER A 38 -12.78 8.91 -10.79
C SER A 38 -11.71 9.34 -9.78
N SER A 39 -12.07 10.22 -8.84
CA SER A 39 -11.20 10.65 -7.74
C SER A 39 -10.82 9.51 -6.79
N SER A 40 -11.72 8.53 -6.59
CA SER A 40 -11.43 7.34 -5.79
C SER A 40 -10.36 6.47 -6.46
N VAL A 41 -10.46 6.29 -7.78
CA VAL A 41 -9.48 5.55 -8.59
C VAL A 41 -8.11 6.22 -8.51
N ILE A 42 -8.05 7.54 -8.74
CA ILE A 42 -6.82 8.34 -8.65
C ILE A 42 -6.19 8.20 -7.25
N SER A 43 -7.00 8.33 -6.19
CA SER A 43 -6.51 8.23 -4.81
C SER A 43 -5.90 6.87 -4.49
N VAL A 44 -6.45 5.78 -5.04
CA VAL A 44 -5.92 4.42 -4.85
C VAL A 44 -4.55 4.27 -5.48
N LEU A 45 -4.36 4.78 -6.71
CA LEU A 45 -3.08 4.73 -7.40
C LEU A 45 -2.05 5.62 -6.70
N LYS A 46 -2.41 6.86 -6.39
CA LYS A 46 -1.52 7.85 -5.75
C LYS A 46 -1.02 7.39 -4.38
N ARG A 47 -1.93 6.95 -3.48
CA ARG A 47 -1.55 6.51 -2.12
C ARG A 47 -0.73 5.23 -2.09
N LYS A 48 -0.78 4.42 -3.14
CA LYS A 48 0.11 3.25 -3.24
C LYS A 48 1.51 3.70 -3.64
N HIS A 49 1.62 4.58 -4.62
CA HIS A 49 2.91 5.18 -5.00
C HIS A 49 3.60 5.89 -3.83
N GLU A 50 2.88 6.74 -3.08
CA GLU A 50 3.41 7.43 -1.89
C GLU A 50 3.96 6.44 -0.84
N ARG A 51 3.25 5.34 -0.60
CA ARG A 51 3.69 4.30 0.35
C ARG A 51 4.91 3.52 -0.15
N ASP A 52 4.99 3.28 -1.45
CA ASP A 52 6.14 2.59 -2.05
C ASP A 52 7.40 3.46 -1.93
N LEU A 53 7.29 4.76 -2.21
CA LEU A 53 8.37 5.73 -1.99
C LEU A 53 8.81 5.81 -0.51
N MET A 54 7.86 5.85 0.43
CA MET A 54 8.18 5.87 1.85
C MET A 54 8.91 4.59 2.29
N ASN A 55 8.47 3.42 1.80
CA ASN A 55 9.13 2.15 2.10
C ASN A 55 10.56 2.09 1.56
N GLU A 56 10.79 2.62 0.35
CA GLU A 56 12.14 2.72 -0.22
C GLU A 56 13.05 3.63 0.62
N GLN A 57 12.54 4.79 1.07
CA GLN A 57 13.27 5.69 1.95
C GLN A 57 13.64 5.03 3.29
N ILE A 58 12.71 4.31 3.92
CA ILE A 58 12.96 3.61 5.19
C ILE A 58 13.92 2.44 5.00
N ARG A 59 13.79 1.66 3.91
CA ARG A 59 14.68 0.52 3.64
C ARG A 59 16.11 0.97 3.34
N ASN A 60 16.29 2.12 2.69
CA ASN A 60 17.59 2.70 2.41
C ASN A 60 18.16 3.51 3.58
N GLN A 61 17.40 3.66 4.67
CA GLN A 61 17.87 4.32 5.88
C GLN A 61 18.82 3.38 6.61
N TYR A 62 20.09 3.78 6.68
CA TYR A 62 21.10 3.07 7.47
C TYR A 62 20.86 3.35 8.95
N PHE A 63 20.40 2.34 9.68
CA PHE A 63 20.34 2.37 11.14
C PHE A 63 21.62 1.73 11.68
N PRO A 64 22.58 2.50 12.23
CA PRO A 64 23.74 1.91 12.87
C PRO A 64 23.25 1.04 14.04
N SER A 65 23.64 -0.22 14.05
CA SER A 65 23.32 -1.13 15.15
C SER A 65 24.12 -0.73 16.39
N GLU A 66 23.45 -0.17 17.39
CA GLU A 66 24.04 0.01 18.71
C GLU A 66 23.90 -1.30 19.51
N ILE A 67 25.02 -2.02 19.67
CA ILE A 67 25.09 -3.14 20.61
C ILE A 67 25.28 -2.54 22.00
N SER A 68 24.20 -2.42 22.78
CA SER A 68 24.30 -2.03 24.18
C SER A 68 24.89 -3.19 25.00
N LYS A 69 25.61 -2.88 26.10
CA LYS A 69 26.21 -3.89 26.98
C LYS A 69 25.10 -4.64 27.72
N PHE A 70 24.64 -5.76 27.16
CA PHE A 70 23.73 -6.66 27.86
C PHE A 70 24.50 -7.46 28.91
N LYS A 71 24.07 -7.37 30.18
CA LYS A 71 24.57 -8.21 31.27
C LYS A 71 23.66 -9.42 31.41
N VAL A 72 24.24 -10.61 31.25
CA VAL A 72 23.55 -11.89 31.53
C VAL A 72 23.80 -12.25 32.99
N ASN A 73 22.76 -12.20 33.82
CA ASN A 73 22.81 -12.72 35.18
C ASN A 73 22.28 -14.15 35.16
N TYR A 74 23.10 -15.12 35.56
CA TYR A 74 22.66 -16.49 35.80
C TYR A 74 22.58 -16.73 37.31
N TYR A 75 21.48 -17.36 37.74
CA TYR A 75 21.31 -17.82 39.11
C TYR A 75 21.44 -19.33 39.12
N ILE A 76 22.44 -19.84 39.84
CA ILE A 76 22.57 -21.27 40.12
C ILE A 76 21.73 -21.51 41.38
N PHE A 77 20.59 -22.19 41.22
CA PHE A 77 19.84 -22.71 42.36
C PHE A 77 20.52 -24.02 42.79
N GLY A 78 21.23 -23.97 43.91
CA GLY A 78 21.81 -25.13 44.60
C GLY A 78 20.86 -25.68 45.65
#